data_AF-A0A3M0GX65-F1
#
_entry.id   AF-A0A3M0GX65-F1
#
_cell.length_a   1.000
_cell.length_b   1.000
_cell.length_c   1.000
_cell.angle_alpha   90.00
_cell.angle_beta   90.00
_cell.angle_gamma   90.00
#
_symmetry.space_group_name_H-M   'P 1'
#
loop_
_entity.id
_entity.type
_entity.pdbx_description
1 polymer ?
#
loop_
_entity_poly.entity_id
_entity_poly.type
_entity_poly.pdbx_seq_one_letter_code
_entity_poly.pdbx_strand_id
1 'polypeptide(L)'
;MIGPLPADIESDHQIITTLICNAVHLPAGDPRARCWATEALALAGVVEMLLLIEEAEGVLGRIDHDTTCLWCNGIPGAQIPTDSFWCRH
;
A
#
# COMPACT_ATOMS: atom_id res chain seq x y z
N MET A 1 -12.49 3.45 18.15
CA MET A 1 -11.15 3.15 18.68
C MET A 1 -10.77 1.79 18.13
N ILE A 2 -9.76 1.73 17.27
CA ILE A 2 -9.20 0.45 16.81
C ILE A 2 -8.14 0.06 17.84
N GLY A 3 -8.21 -1.18 18.36
CA GLY A 3 -7.19 -1.69 19.27
C GLY A 3 -5.88 -2.01 18.54
N PRO A 4 -4.77 -2.25 19.24
CA PRO A 4 -3.55 -2.73 18.59
C PRO A 4 -3.85 -4.03 17.81
N LEU A 5 -3.36 -4.10 16.58
CA LEU A 5 -3.39 -5.32 15.79
C LEU A 5 -2.52 -6.40 16.48
N PRO A 6 -2.84 -7.70 16.31
CA PRO A 6 -1.96 -8.75 16.82
C PRO A 6 -0.61 -8.72 16.08
N ALA A 7 0.46 -9.14 16.77
CA ALA A 7 1.84 -8.87 16.37
C ALA A 7 2.30 -9.59 15.08
N ASP A 8 1.60 -10.66 14.70
CA ASP A 8 1.71 -11.33 13.40
C ASP A 8 1.19 -10.43 12.27
N ILE A 9 -0.03 -9.90 12.42
CA ILE A 9 -0.64 -8.96 11.47
C ILE A 9 0.17 -7.66 11.37
N GLU A 10 0.71 -7.14 12.47
CA GLU A 10 1.58 -5.95 12.44
C GLU A 10 2.90 -6.22 11.69
N SER A 11 3.48 -7.42 11.85
CA SER A 11 4.67 -7.85 11.10
C SER A 11 4.37 -8.00 9.60
N ASP A 12 3.30 -8.69 9.23
CA ASP A 12 2.90 -8.89 7.83
C ASP A 12 2.59 -7.55 7.15
N HIS A 13 1.88 -6.65 7.84
CA HIS A 13 1.62 -5.29 7.38
C HIS A 13 2.92 -4.53 7.05
N GLN A 14 3.92 -4.57 7.94
CA GLN A 14 5.22 -3.92 7.74
C GLN A 14 5.99 -4.52 6.57
N ILE A 15 5.96 -5.85 6.38
CA ILE A 15 6.61 -6.53 5.25
C ILE A 15 5.98 -6.10 3.92
N ILE A 16 4.66 -6.17 3.83
CA ILE A 16 3.91 -5.83 2.61
C ILE A 16 4.10 -4.34 2.26
N THR A 17 3.98 -3.46 3.25
CA THR A 17 4.23 -2.01 3.07
C THR A 17 5.66 -1.74 2.60
N THR A 18 6.65 -2.50 3.11
CA THR A 18 8.05 -2.39 2.68
C THR A 18 8.23 -2.78 1.22
N LEU A 19 7.58 -3.85 0.76
CA LEU A 19 7.61 -4.27 -0.65
C LEU A 19 6.97 -3.23 -1.58
N ILE A 20 5.78 -2.73 -1.22
CA ILE A 20 5.08 -1.68 -1.99
C ILE A 20 5.96 -0.44 -2.08
N CYS A 21 6.49 0.06 -0.96
CA CYS A 21 7.26 1.30 -0.97
C CYS A 21 8.59 1.20 -1.72
N ASN A 22 9.25 0.04 -1.70
CA ASN A 22 10.41 -0.20 -2.56
C ASN A 22 10.02 -0.16 -4.05
N ALA A 23 8.83 -0.67 -4.41
CA ALA A 23 8.33 -0.62 -5.78
C ALA A 23 7.99 0.81 -6.25
N VAL A 24 7.36 1.62 -5.39
CA VAL A 24 7.02 3.03 -5.66
C VAL A 24 8.23 3.89 -6.02
N HIS A 25 9.36 3.69 -5.35
CA HIS A 25 10.54 4.55 -5.51
C HIS A 25 11.41 4.20 -6.72
N LEU A 26 11.02 3.22 -7.54
CA LEU A 26 11.71 2.87 -8.77
C LEU A 26 11.15 3.63 -9.98
N PRO A 27 11.95 3.81 -11.05
CA PRO A 27 11.46 4.39 -12.31
C PRO A 27 10.29 3.59 -12.88
N ALA A 28 9.33 4.29 -13.49
CA ALA A 28 8.22 3.66 -14.21
C ALA A 28 8.76 2.69 -15.28
N GLY A 29 8.27 1.45 -15.26
CA GLY A 29 8.73 0.37 -16.13
C GLY A 29 9.95 -0.43 -15.63
N ASP A 30 10.51 -0.13 -14.45
CA ASP A 30 11.54 -0.98 -13.84
C ASP A 30 10.95 -2.37 -13.50
N PRO A 31 11.54 -3.49 -13.99
CA PRO A 31 11.00 -4.82 -13.76
C PRO A 31 10.98 -5.22 -12.28
N ARG A 32 11.83 -4.61 -11.43
CA ARG A 32 11.85 -4.86 -9.98
C ARG A 32 10.62 -4.29 -9.29
N ALA A 33 10.10 -3.14 -9.74
CA ALA A 33 8.87 -2.57 -9.21
C ALA A 33 7.69 -3.53 -9.40
N ARG A 34 7.57 -4.10 -10.61
CA ARG A 34 6.56 -5.12 -10.92
C ARG A 34 6.74 -6.39 -10.08
N CYS A 35 7.99 -6.78 -9.80
CA CYS A 35 8.29 -7.94 -8.96
C CYS A 35 7.80 -7.73 -7.52
N TRP A 36 8.25 -6.66 -6.87
CA TRP A 36 7.88 -6.34 -5.49
C TRP A 36 6.38 -6.06 -5.32
N ALA A 37 5.73 -5.40 -6.27
CA ALA A 37 4.28 -5.21 -6.24
C ALA A 37 3.50 -6.52 -6.41
N THR A 38 4.01 -7.47 -7.23
CA THR A 38 3.38 -8.81 -7.35
C THR A 38 3.53 -9.61 -6.05
N GLU A 39 4.67 -9.50 -5.38
CA GLU A 39 4.93 -10.15 -4.08
C GLU A 39 4.04 -9.55 -2.98
N ALA A 40 3.97 -8.22 -2.89
CA ALA A 40 3.08 -7.51 -1.97
C ALA A 40 1.61 -7.88 -2.18
N LEU A 41 1.14 -7.93 -3.44
CA LEU A 41 -0.22 -8.33 -3.80
C LEU A 41 -0.55 -9.75 -3.31
N ALA A 42 0.38 -10.70 -3.52
CA ALA A 42 0.20 -12.08 -3.10
C ALA A 42 0.11 -12.21 -1.58
N LEU A 43 0.97 -11.50 -0.84
CA LEU A 43 0.96 -11.48 0.63
C LEU A 43 -0.31 -10.80 1.16
N ALA A 44 -0.64 -9.60 0.68
CA ALA A 44 -1.84 -8.86 1.08
C ALA A 44 -3.14 -9.64 0.83
N GLY A 45 -3.19 -10.41 -0.26
CA GLY A 45 -4.29 -11.33 -0.58
C GLY A 45 -4.43 -12.49 0.41
N VAL A 46 -3.34 -12.99 1.00
CA VAL A 46 -3.36 -14.08 1.99
C VAL A 46 -3.87 -13.59 3.35
N VAL A 47 -3.54 -12.35 3.74
CA VAL A 47 -3.96 -11.74 5.03
C VAL A 47 -5.17 -10.82 4.90
N GLU A 48 -5.88 -10.87 3.76
CA GLU A 48 -7.09 -10.08 3.43
C GLU A 48 -6.95 -8.55 3.66
N MET A 49 -5.73 -8.02 3.54
CA MET A 49 -5.44 -6.58 3.68
C MET A 49 -5.85 -5.80 2.42
N LEU A 50 -7.16 -5.59 2.26
CA LEU A 50 -7.77 -4.97 1.08
C LEU A 50 -7.10 -3.67 0.62
N LEU A 51 -6.67 -2.82 1.55
CA LEU A 51 -5.97 -1.58 1.22
C LEU A 51 -4.61 -1.87 0.55
N LEU A 52 -3.78 -2.75 1.12
CA LEU A 52 -2.48 -3.08 0.53
C LEU A 52 -2.59 -3.85 -0.80
N ILE A 53 -3.71 -4.56 -1.01
CA ILE A 53 -4.07 -5.13 -2.33
C ILE A 53 -4.26 -4.00 -3.35
N GLU A 54 -5.07 -2.98 -3.02
CA GLU A 54 -5.31 -1.81 -3.88
C GLU A 54 -4.00 -1.07 -4.21
N GLU A 55 -3.17 -0.79 -3.20
CA GLU A 55 -1.90 -0.08 -3.39
C GLU A 55 -0.92 -0.89 -4.28
N ALA A 56 -0.91 -2.22 -4.17
CA ALA A 56 -0.11 -3.10 -5.02
C ALA A 56 -0.64 -3.19 -6.47
N GLU A 57 -1.96 -3.28 -6.66
CA GLU A 57 -2.60 -3.23 -7.99
C GLU A 57 -2.38 -1.87 -8.69
N GLY A 58 -2.30 -0.79 -7.91
CA GLY A 58 -1.94 0.55 -8.37
C GLY A 58 -0.50 0.63 -8.90
N VAL A 59 0.49 0.08 -8.19
CA VAL A 59 1.88 -0.02 -8.69
C VAL A 59 1.97 -0.87 -9.96
N LEU A 60 1.12 -1.89 -10.09
CA LEU A 60 1.04 -2.73 -11.29
C LEU A 60 0.33 -2.05 -12.47
N GLY A 61 -0.25 -0.86 -12.29
CA GLY A 61 -0.97 -0.11 -13.33
C GLY A 61 -2.23 -0.81 -13.83
N ARG A 62 -2.87 -1.62 -12.99
CA ARG A 62 -4.09 -2.38 -13.33
C ARG A 62 -5.37 -1.69 -12.89
N ILE A 63 -5.26 -0.78 -11.92
CA ILE A 63 -6.28 0.18 -11.54
C ILE A 63 -5.72 1.58 -11.77
N ASP A 64 -6.56 2.50 -12.27
CA ASP A 64 -6.21 3.92 -12.27
C ASP A 64 -6.25 4.40 -10.82
N HIS A 65 -5.10 4.78 -10.27
CA HIS A 65 -4.98 5.27 -8.90
C HIS A 65 -5.49 6.71 -8.83
N ASP A 66 -6.50 6.97 -8.00
CA ASP A 66 -7.06 8.31 -7.87
C ASP A 66 -6.13 9.22 -7.05
N THR A 67 -5.19 9.85 -7.75
CA THR A 67 -4.36 10.93 -7.19
C THR A 67 -5.17 12.11 -6.63
N THR A 68 -6.48 12.18 -6.89
CA THR A 68 -7.42 13.17 -6.35
C THR A 68 -8.28 12.64 -5.19
N CYS A 69 -8.02 11.41 -4.71
CA CYS A 69 -8.62 10.84 -3.50
C CYS A 69 -8.54 11.84 -2.34
N LEU A 70 -9.56 11.97 -1.49
CA LEU A 70 -9.67 12.99 -0.41
C LEU A 70 -8.50 13.01 0.61
N TRP A 71 -7.63 12.01 0.50
CA TRP A 71 -6.41 11.76 1.24
C TRP A 71 -5.15 12.22 0.51
N CYS A 72 -5.05 11.88 -0.78
CA CYS A 72 -4.04 12.39 -1.71
C CYS A 72 -4.29 13.86 -2.10
N ASN A 73 -5.51 14.37 -1.86
CA ASN A 73 -6.05 15.66 -2.31
C ASN A 73 -6.45 16.57 -1.14
N GLY A 74 -5.84 16.36 0.03
CA GLY A 74 -5.62 17.44 1.01
C GLY A 74 -6.85 17.99 1.74
N ILE A 75 -7.74 17.15 2.29
CA ILE A 75 -8.55 17.58 3.44
C ILE A 75 -7.66 17.54 4.70
N PRO A 76 -7.33 18.68 5.35
CA PRO A 76 -6.54 18.66 6.57
C PRO A 76 -7.38 18.12 7.72
N GLY A 77 -6.98 16.99 8.31
CA GLY A 77 -7.57 16.44 9.54
C GLY A 77 -8.31 15.09 9.42
N ALA A 78 -8.28 14.43 8.27
CA ALA A 78 -8.66 13.01 8.21
C ALA A 78 -7.64 12.15 9.00
N GLN A 79 -8.11 11.26 9.88
CA GLN A 79 -7.24 10.38 10.67
C GLN A 79 -6.64 9.29 9.81
N ILE A 80 -5.33 9.28 9.66
CA ILE A 80 -4.58 8.23 8.97
C ILE A 80 -4.66 6.90 9.76
N PRO A 81 -5.31 5.82 9.24
CA PRO A 81 -4.84 4.49 9.53
C PRO A 81 -3.50 4.35 8.82
N THR A 82 -2.58 3.76 9.54
CA THR A 82 -1.15 3.58 9.28
C THR A 82 -0.76 2.87 7.97
N ASP A 83 -1.76 2.52 7.16
CA ASP A 83 -1.69 1.40 6.22
C ASP A 83 -1.78 1.86 4.75
N SER A 84 -2.09 3.13 4.46
CA SER A 84 -2.02 3.67 3.09
C SER A 84 -0.63 4.22 2.80
N PHE A 85 0.04 3.63 1.81
CA PHE A 85 1.44 3.96 1.51
C PHE A 85 1.61 5.30 0.75
N TRP A 86 0.59 5.71 -0.02
CA TRP A 86 0.70 6.88 -0.90
C TRP A 86 0.26 8.20 -0.25
N CYS A 87 -0.39 8.13 0.90
CA CYS A 87 -0.79 9.29 1.70
C CYS A 87 0.38 9.83 2.52
N ARG A 88 1.36 10.44 1.85
CA ARG A 88 2.41 11.23 2.52
C ARG A 88 1.82 12.56 3.01
N HIS A 89 2.17 12.93 4.25
CA HIS A 89 1.81 14.20 4.89
C HIS A 89 2.15 15.45 4.07
#